data_AF-A0A662BMG8-F1
#
_entry.id   AF-A0A662BMG8-F1
#
_cell.length_a   1.000
_cell.length_b   1.000
_cell.length_c   1.000
_cell.angle_alpha   90.00
_cell.angle_beta   90.00
_cell.angle_gamma   90.00
#
_symmetry.space_group_name_H-M   'P 1'
#
loop_
_entity.id
_entity.type
_entity.pdbx_description
1 polymer ?
#
loop_
_entity_poly.entity_id
_entity_poly.type
_entity_poly.pdbx_seq_one_letter_code
_entity_poly.pdbx_strand_id
1 'polypeptide(L)'
;ELADVDIDTELADEALTTFGKGYVIRTTSYLYQLEWNDSVAAVFYNDYWMDDNSFDEKRKEAFDNSNIFKLKLVGWEVAWADLQSTSYTKKSEEKLIRVATIRAIDAVIAKLQRKYEVFRTKTPLYSGDPLAAKIGLKEGLEKGDKFEVLEQVMDKNGRTRYKSKGIIKVDKSNIWDNRFMAAEEQNNLEDIPEYSLFKGGKKFYTGMLIRQIN
;
A
#
# COMPACT_ATOMS: atom_id res chain seq x y z
N GLU A 1 30.29 33.98 -6.65
CA GLU A 1 29.39 34.85 -5.86
C GLU A 1 27.97 34.67 -6.37
N LEU A 2 27.12 34.05 -5.56
CA LEU A 2 25.68 34.12 -5.69
C LEU A 2 25.25 35.16 -4.66
N ALA A 3 24.56 36.19 -5.13
CA ALA A 3 24.12 37.31 -4.30
C ALA A 3 23.09 36.84 -3.28
N ASP A 4 23.32 37.15 -2.01
CA ASP A 4 22.33 37.06 -0.94
C ASP A 4 21.20 38.06 -1.24
N VAL A 5 20.00 37.52 -1.45
CA VAL A 5 18.78 38.30 -1.41
C VAL A 5 18.33 38.27 0.04
N ASP A 6 18.54 39.39 0.75
CA ASP A 6 17.94 39.64 2.07
C ASP A 6 16.42 39.65 1.88
N ILE A 7 15.79 38.51 2.16
CA ILE A 7 14.35 38.39 2.28
C ILE A 7 14.00 38.94 3.65
N ASP A 8 13.34 40.10 3.65
CA ASP A 8 12.84 40.81 4.81
C ASP A 8 12.14 39.85 5.80
N THR A 9 12.80 39.62 6.94
CA THR A 9 12.44 38.58 7.92
C THR A 9 11.06 38.81 8.54
N GLU A 10 10.56 40.05 8.61
CA GLU A 10 9.22 40.33 9.11
C GLU A 10 8.12 39.90 8.11
N LEU A 11 8.38 40.10 6.81
CA LEU A 11 7.47 39.68 5.74
C LEU A 11 7.48 38.16 5.56
N ALA A 12 8.64 37.53 5.81
CA ALA A 12 8.77 36.07 5.89
C ALA A 12 8.01 35.50 7.09
N ASP A 13 8.04 36.16 8.26
CA ASP A 13 7.34 35.72 9.47
C ASP A 13 5.81 35.91 9.39
N GLU A 14 5.31 37.00 8.80
CA GLU A 14 3.88 37.17 8.52
C GLU A 14 3.38 36.17 7.45
N ALA A 15 4.22 35.86 6.45
CA ALA A 15 3.93 34.81 5.48
C ALA A 15 3.97 33.42 6.10
N LEU A 16 4.87 33.14 7.04
CA LEU A 16 4.97 31.86 7.77
C LEU A 16 3.80 31.65 8.74
N THR A 17 3.28 32.73 9.32
CA THR A 17 2.12 32.68 10.23
C THR A 17 0.81 32.56 9.47
N THR A 18 0.75 33.04 8.21
CA THR A 18 -0.42 32.92 7.32
C THR A 18 -0.41 31.64 6.48
N PHE A 19 0.77 31.09 6.14
CA PHE A 19 0.93 29.71 5.67
C PHE A 19 0.76 28.78 6.89
N GLY A 20 -0.48 28.37 7.15
CA GLY A 20 -0.86 27.60 8.33
C GLY A 20 0.10 26.48 8.70
N LYS A 21 0.26 26.24 10.01
CA LYS A 21 1.12 25.28 10.72
C LYS A 21 0.99 23.82 10.23
N GLY A 22 1.28 23.55 8.97
CA GLY A 22 1.20 22.23 8.36
C GLY A 22 2.40 21.36 8.73
N TYR A 23 2.20 20.05 8.75
CA TYR A 23 3.27 19.07 8.94
C TYR A 23 3.53 18.37 7.63
N VAL A 24 4.77 18.39 7.19
CA VAL A 24 5.25 17.59 6.06
C VAL A 24 5.99 16.39 6.63
N ILE A 25 5.46 15.19 6.40
CA ILE A 25 6.12 13.94 6.82
C ILE A 25 6.72 13.27 5.59
N ARG A 26 8.04 13.03 5.66
CA ARG A 26 8.78 12.24 4.68
C ARG A 26 9.03 10.85 5.23
N THR A 27 8.59 9.83 4.51
CA THR A 27 8.83 8.43 4.86
C THR A 27 9.67 7.77 3.79
N THR A 28 10.75 7.10 4.21
CA THR A 28 11.59 6.23 3.39
C THR A 28 11.35 4.80 3.82
N SER A 29 11.01 3.91 2.89
CA SER A 29 10.91 2.47 3.19
C SER A 29 11.87 1.67 2.33
N TYR A 30 12.44 0.64 2.96
CA TYR A 30 13.40 -0.28 2.37
C TYR A 30 12.77 -1.65 2.26
N LEU A 31 12.87 -2.24 1.08
CA LEU A 31 12.31 -3.54 0.77
C LEU A 31 13.42 -4.59 0.73
N TYR A 32 13.31 -5.57 1.61
CA TYR A 32 14.24 -6.69 1.72
C TYR A 32 13.56 -8.00 1.33
N GLN A 33 14.29 -8.90 0.69
CA GLN A 33 13.87 -10.25 0.36
C GLN A 33 14.73 -11.26 1.11
N LEU A 34 14.08 -12.25 1.72
CA LEU A 34 14.77 -13.41 2.29
C LEU A 34 15.37 -14.26 1.16
N GLU A 35 16.68 -14.49 1.22
CA GLU A 35 17.38 -15.40 0.31
C GLU A 35 17.05 -16.85 0.66
N TRP A 36 15.88 -17.30 0.20
CA TRP A 36 15.38 -18.65 0.42
C TRP A 36 15.73 -19.56 -0.75
N ASN A 37 16.71 -20.45 -0.55
CA ASN A 37 17.14 -21.43 -1.53
C ASN A 37 17.09 -22.85 -0.94
N ASP A 38 17.28 -23.87 -1.79
CA ASP A 38 17.17 -25.29 -1.39
C ASP A 38 18.11 -25.65 -0.23
N SER A 39 19.31 -25.06 -0.16
CA SER A 39 20.26 -25.30 0.92
C SER A 39 19.77 -24.71 2.25
N VAL A 40 19.30 -23.46 2.24
CA VAL A 40 18.73 -22.80 3.44
C VAL A 40 17.47 -23.54 3.89
N ALA A 41 16.61 -23.93 2.95
CA ALA A 41 15.41 -24.69 3.24
C ALA A 41 15.74 -26.06 3.84
N ALA A 42 16.73 -26.77 3.30
CA ALA A 42 17.14 -28.07 3.82
C ALA A 42 17.64 -27.98 5.27
N VAL A 43 18.51 -27.01 5.58
CA VAL A 43 18.99 -26.78 6.96
C VAL A 43 17.81 -26.42 7.87
N PHE A 44 16.94 -25.51 7.43
CA PHE A 44 15.77 -25.14 8.22
C PHE A 44 14.88 -26.35 8.54
N TYR A 45 14.49 -27.14 7.54
CA TYR A 45 13.57 -28.27 7.76
C TYR A 45 14.20 -29.45 8.50
N ASN A 46 15.50 -29.71 8.32
CA ASN A 46 16.16 -30.82 8.99
C ASN A 46 16.56 -30.47 10.42
N ASP A 47 17.07 -29.26 10.63
CA ASP A 47 17.81 -28.91 11.85
C ASP A 47 17.04 -27.95 12.76
N TYR A 48 16.10 -27.16 12.24
CA TYR A 48 15.43 -26.09 13.00
C TYR A 48 13.92 -26.29 13.14
N TRP A 49 13.27 -26.91 12.15
CA TRP A 49 11.82 -27.02 12.09
C TRP A 49 11.26 -27.83 13.26
N MET A 50 10.20 -27.29 13.87
CA MET A 50 9.42 -27.89 14.93
C MET A 50 7.96 -27.45 14.80
N ASP A 51 7.04 -28.27 15.29
CA ASP A 51 5.64 -27.92 15.50
C ASP A 51 5.24 -28.16 16.97
N ASP A 52 3.97 -27.87 17.29
CA ASP A 52 3.43 -27.98 18.65
C ASP A 52 3.57 -29.39 19.26
N ASN A 53 3.69 -30.43 18.43
CA ASN A 53 3.85 -31.82 18.87
C ASN A 53 5.31 -32.29 18.86
N SER A 54 6.25 -31.49 18.35
CA SER A 54 7.64 -31.88 18.11
C SER A 54 8.66 -30.88 18.68
N PHE A 55 8.31 -30.22 19.79
CA PHE A 55 9.19 -29.25 20.42
C PHE A 55 10.54 -29.88 20.85
N ASP A 56 11.63 -29.25 20.43
CA ASP A 56 13.01 -29.65 20.76
C ASP A 56 13.83 -28.39 21.09
N GLU A 57 14.31 -28.31 22.33
CA GLU A 57 15.05 -27.14 22.82
C GLU A 57 16.36 -26.89 22.04
N LYS A 58 17.03 -27.94 21.56
CA LYS A 58 18.27 -27.80 20.79
C LYS A 58 18.00 -27.24 19.40
N ARG A 59 16.91 -27.66 18.76
CA ARG A 59 16.49 -27.09 17.46
C ARG A 59 16.13 -25.62 17.60
N LYS A 60 15.43 -25.25 18.68
CA LYS A 60 15.14 -23.85 19.01
C LYS A 60 16.43 -23.04 19.16
N GLU A 61 17.38 -23.53 19.97
CA GLU A 61 18.66 -22.84 20.19
C GLU A 61 19.47 -22.73 18.90
N ALA A 62 19.46 -23.76 18.06
CA ALA A 62 20.13 -23.75 16.76
C ALA A 62 19.51 -22.74 15.78
N PHE A 63 18.18 -22.58 15.79
CA PHE A 63 17.48 -21.56 15.03
C PHE A 63 17.80 -20.15 15.53
N ASP A 64 17.67 -19.91 16.83
CA ASP A 64 17.84 -18.59 17.45
C ASP A 64 19.27 -18.05 17.26
N ASN A 65 20.27 -18.93 17.21
CA ASN A 65 21.67 -18.59 16.99
C ASN A 65 22.12 -18.72 15.52
N SER A 66 21.20 -19.00 14.59
CA SER A 66 21.53 -19.22 13.19
C SER A 66 21.91 -17.91 12.47
N ASN A 67 22.86 -18.00 11.54
CA ASN A 67 23.27 -16.92 10.66
C ASN A 67 23.05 -17.23 9.16
N ILE A 68 22.32 -18.31 8.85
CA ILE A 68 22.11 -18.75 7.46
C ILE A 68 21.08 -17.89 6.73
N PHE A 69 20.18 -17.23 7.46
CA PHE A 69 19.14 -16.38 6.89
C PHE A 69 19.71 -15.02 6.50
N LYS A 70 19.72 -14.76 5.20
CA LYS A 70 20.23 -13.51 4.64
C LYS A 70 19.10 -12.72 3.99
N LEU A 71 19.16 -11.41 4.17
CA LEU A 71 18.26 -10.47 3.55
C LEU A 71 18.98 -9.72 2.44
N LYS A 72 18.40 -9.74 1.24
CA LYS A 72 18.86 -8.96 0.10
C LYS A 72 18.02 -7.70 -0.04
N LEU A 73 18.65 -6.53 -0.13
CA LEU A 73 17.94 -5.29 -0.48
C LEU A 73 17.44 -5.38 -1.94
N VAL A 74 16.12 -5.33 -2.10
CA VAL A 74 15.44 -5.31 -3.40
C VAL A 74 15.30 -3.88 -3.90
N GLY A 75 15.15 -2.93 -2.99
CA GLY A 75 15.25 -1.50 -3.23
C GLY A 75 14.48 -0.70 -2.19
N TRP A 76 14.10 0.53 -2.55
CA TRP A 76 13.50 1.47 -1.61
C TRP A 76 12.59 2.46 -2.33
N GLU A 77 11.72 3.10 -1.57
CA GLU A 77 10.81 4.16 -2.03
C GLU A 77 10.68 5.26 -0.99
N VAL A 78 10.35 6.47 -1.46
CA VAL A 78 10.07 7.63 -0.61
C VAL A 78 8.70 8.18 -0.94
N ALA A 79 7.91 8.51 0.08
CA ALA A 79 6.68 9.26 -0.06
C ALA A 79 6.64 10.42 0.92
N TRP A 80 5.84 11.40 0.51
CA TRP A 80 5.57 12.60 1.26
C TRP A 80 4.08 12.61 1.56
N ALA A 81 3.71 12.85 2.81
CA ALA A 81 2.36 13.25 3.15
C ALA A 81 2.40 14.71 3.55
N ASP A 82 1.70 15.54 2.79
CA ASP A 82 1.42 16.91 3.15
C ASP A 82 0.02 16.95 3.79
N LEU A 83 -0.01 17.27 5.09
CA LEU A 83 -1.24 17.71 5.74
C LEU A 83 -1.08 19.20 6.04
N GLN A 84 -1.60 20.01 5.13
CA GLN A 84 -1.81 21.43 5.38
C GLN A 84 -2.81 21.57 6.54
N SER A 85 -2.35 22.04 7.69
CA SER A 85 -3.27 22.56 8.70
C SER A 85 -3.81 23.87 8.13
N THR A 86 -5.03 23.89 7.64
CA THR A 86 -5.71 25.17 7.46
C THR A 86 -6.01 25.72 8.85
N SER A 87 -6.04 27.05 8.99
CA SER A 87 -6.39 27.79 10.22
C SER A 87 -7.79 27.45 10.80
N TYR A 88 -8.52 26.53 10.15
CA TYR A 88 -9.86 26.04 10.49
C TYR A 88 -9.87 24.61 11.05
N THR A 89 -8.70 23.98 11.24
CA THR A 89 -8.62 22.59 11.68
C THR A 89 -8.86 22.48 13.20
N LYS A 90 -10.02 21.93 13.60
CA LYS A 90 -10.39 21.70 15.02
C LYS A 90 -9.64 20.52 15.68
N LYS A 91 -8.67 19.90 15.00
CA LYS A 91 -7.94 18.71 15.47
C LYS A 91 -6.67 19.13 16.21
N SER A 92 -6.29 18.39 17.26
CA SER A 92 -5.02 18.61 17.95
C SER A 92 -3.83 18.35 17.02
N GLU A 93 -2.72 19.01 17.30
CA GLU A 93 -1.44 18.81 16.63
C GLU A 93 -1.01 17.34 16.61
N GLU A 94 -1.10 16.64 17.75
CA GLU A 94 -0.79 15.21 17.84
C GLU A 94 -1.67 14.36 16.89
N LYS A 95 -2.97 14.69 16.78
CA LYS A 95 -3.89 13.99 15.87
C LYS A 95 -3.50 14.25 14.42
N LEU A 96 -3.05 15.46 14.07
CA LEU A 96 -2.58 15.80 12.72
C LEU A 96 -1.30 15.06 12.36
N ILE A 97 -0.32 15.04 13.26
CA ILE A 97 0.94 14.29 13.08
C ILE A 97 0.65 12.80 12.87
N ARG A 98 -0.24 12.22 13.69
CA ARG A 98 -0.63 10.81 13.55
C ARG A 98 -1.28 10.52 12.20
N VAL A 99 -2.20 11.37 11.74
CA VAL A 99 -2.86 11.20 10.43
C VAL A 99 -1.84 11.34 9.29
N ALA A 100 -0.94 12.33 9.34
CA ALA A 100 0.11 12.50 8.34
C ALA A 100 1.01 11.26 8.28
N THR A 101 1.39 10.73 9.45
CA THR A 101 2.29 9.59 9.55
C THR A 101 1.68 8.34 8.93
N ILE A 102 0.42 8.03 9.27
CA ILE A 102 -0.29 6.86 8.71
C ILE A 102 -0.44 7.01 7.19
N ARG A 103 -0.85 8.19 6.72
CA ARG A 103 -1.00 8.45 5.28
C ARG A 103 0.33 8.36 4.52
N ALA A 104 1.43 8.82 5.11
CA ALA A 104 2.76 8.71 4.53
C ALA A 104 3.20 7.24 4.39
N ILE A 105 2.96 6.43 5.43
CA ILE A 105 3.24 4.99 5.43
C ILE A 105 2.43 4.30 4.34
N ASP A 106 1.11 4.52 4.30
CA ASP A 106 0.22 3.95 3.27
C ASP A 106 0.71 4.31 1.85
N ALA A 107 1.09 5.58 1.63
CA ALA A 107 1.59 6.05 0.34
C ALA A 107 2.92 5.39 -0.07
N VAL A 108 3.86 5.18 0.85
CA VAL A 108 5.11 4.47 0.55
C VAL A 108 4.82 3.00 0.21
N ILE A 109 3.93 2.36 0.95
CA ILE A 109 3.54 0.97 0.68
C ILE A 109 2.93 0.85 -0.71
N ALA A 110 2.00 1.74 -1.08
CA ALA A 110 1.39 1.75 -2.41
C ALA A 110 2.45 1.90 -3.53
N LYS A 111 3.44 2.78 -3.34
CA LYS A 111 4.57 2.92 -4.29
C LYS A 111 5.38 1.64 -4.45
N LEU A 112 5.71 0.98 -3.33
CA LEU A 112 6.42 -0.30 -3.35
C LEU A 112 5.60 -1.37 -4.08
N GLN A 113 4.32 -1.50 -3.76
CA GLN A 113 3.42 -2.47 -4.41
C GLN A 113 3.32 -2.23 -5.92
N ARG A 114 3.24 -0.97 -6.35
CA ARG A 114 3.15 -0.62 -7.78
C ARG A 114 4.45 -0.92 -8.54
N LYS A 115 5.60 -0.62 -7.93
CA LYS A 115 6.93 -0.81 -8.52
C LYS A 115 7.34 -2.28 -8.60
N TYR A 116 7.05 -3.07 -7.57
CA TYR A 116 7.48 -4.45 -7.46
C TYR A 116 6.32 -5.42 -7.68
N GLU A 117 6.32 -6.13 -8.82
CA GLU A 117 5.19 -6.99 -9.25
C GLU A 117 4.76 -8.01 -8.18
N VAL A 118 5.71 -8.61 -7.48
CA VAL A 118 5.46 -9.62 -6.45
C VAL A 118 4.64 -9.08 -5.27
N PHE A 119 4.64 -7.76 -5.06
CA PHE A 119 3.88 -7.07 -4.01
C PHE A 119 2.58 -6.44 -4.51
N ARG A 120 2.29 -6.50 -5.82
CA ARG A 120 1.01 -6.00 -6.33
C ARG A 120 -0.13 -6.78 -5.69
N THR A 121 -1.02 -6.03 -5.04
CA THR A 121 -2.18 -6.60 -4.37
C THR A 121 -3.13 -7.23 -5.39
N LYS A 122 -3.78 -8.32 -4.97
CA LYS A 122 -4.87 -8.94 -5.71
C LYS A 122 -6.15 -8.63 -4.94
N THR A 123 -7.04 -7.84 -5.54
CA THR A 123 -8.29 -7.44 -4.90
C THR A 123 -9.45 -8.19 -5.54
N PRO A 124 -10.38 -8.78 -4.79
CA PRO A 124 -11.57 -9.37 -5.38
C PRO A 124 -12.49 -8.29 -5.96
N LEU A 125 -13.09 -8.58 -7.11
CA LEU A 125 -14.26 -7.86 -7.61
C LEU A 125 -15.40 -8.04 -6.61
N TYR A 126 -15.92 -6.91 -6.14
CA TYR A 126 -17.11 -6.82 -5.31
C TYR A 126 -18.38 -7.03 -6.14
N SER A 127 -18.43 -6.43 -7.34
CA SER A 127 -19.51 -6.60 -8.31
C SER A 127 -18.98 -6.69 -9.74
N GLY A 128 -19.68 -7.44 -10.59
CA GLY A 128 -19.42 -7.55 -12.03
C GLY A 128 -20.19 -6.53 -12.88
N ASP A 129 -21.31 -6.00 -12.38
CA ASP A 129 -22.11 -4.94 -13.01
C ASP A 129 -22.91 -4.14 -11.94
N PRO A 130 -22.60 -2.85 -11.69
CA PRO A 130 -21.43 -2.15 -12.21
C PRO A 130 -20.13 -2.82 -11.71
N LEU A 131 -19.08 -2.74 -12.50
CA LEU A 131 -17.80 -3.35 -12.16
C LEU A 131 -17.15 -2.57 -11.00
N ALA A 132 -17.04 -3.21 -9.84
CA ALA A 132 -16.62 -2.56 -8.59
C ALA A 132 -15.65 -3.42 -7.78
N ALA A 133 -14.72 -2.80 -7.07
CA ALA A 133 -13.84 -3.47 -6.10
C ALA A 133 -13.54 -2.57 -4.89
N LYS A 134 -13.36 -3.19 -3.73
CA LYS A 134 -13.01 -2.50 -2.47
C LYS A 134 -11.50 -2.20 -2.41
N ILE A 135 -11.06 -1.30 -3.28
CA ILE A 135 -9.70 -0.74 -3.37
C ILE A 135 -9.83 0.75 -3.66
N GLY A 136 -8.96 1.59 -3.12
CA GLY A 136 -9.09 3.03 -3.19
C GLY A 136 -7.78 3.80 -3.09
N LEU A 137 -7.87 5.05 -2.65
CA LEU A 137 -6.72 5.96 -2.54
C LEU A 137 -5.64 5.47 -1.57
N LYS A 138 -6.01 4.72 -0.52
CA LYS A 138 -5.05 4.14 0.43
C LYS A 138 -4.08 3.18 -0.26
N GLU A 139 -4.58 2.40 -1.22
CA GLU A 139 -3.77 1.49 -2.03
C GLU A 139 -3.12 2.19 -3.23
N GLY A 140 -3.21 3.53 -3.32
CA GLY A 140 -2.62 4.33 -4.40
C GLY A 140 -3.33 4.19 -5.74
N LEU A 141 -4.65 3.96 -5.72
CA LEU A 141 -5.45 3.88 -6.94
C LEU A 141 -5.53 5.26 -7.62
N GLU A 142 -5.12 5.32 -8.88
CA GLU A 142 -5.13 6.57 -9.67
C GLU A 142 -6.08 6.49 -10.86
N LYS A 143 -6.53 7.67 -11.31
CA LYS A 143 -7.39 7.77 -12.49
C LYS A 143 -6.67 7.17 -13.69
N GLY A 144 -7.30 6.15 -14.24
CA GLY A 144 -6.87 5.52 -15.47
C GLY A 144 -5.89 4.36 -15.29
N ASP A 145 -5.60 3.97 -14.05
CA ASP A 145 -4.92 2.72 -13.75
C ASP A 145 -5.62 1.54 -14.41
N LYS A 146 -4.82 0.62 -14.92
CA LYS A 146 -5.28 -0.60 -15.58
C LYS A 146 -5.05 -1.78 -14.68
N PHE A 147 -5.99 -2.71 -14.72
CA PHE A 147 -5.93 -3.97 -14.00
C PHE A 147 -6.24 -5.09 -14.95
N GLU A 148 -5.53 -6.21 -14.81
CA GLU A 148 -6.00 -7.46 -15.37
C GLU A 148 -7.00 -8.11 -14.42
N VAL A 149 -7.99 -8.80 -14.99
CA VAL A 149 -8.96 -9.61 -14.26
C VAL A 149 -8.53 -11.07 -14.34
N LEU A 150 -8.38 -11.71 -13.19
CA LEU A 150 -7.89 -13.07 -13.00
C LEU A 150 -9.02 -13.95 -12.47
N GLU A 151 -9.23 -15.07 -13.14
CA GLU A 151 -10.11 -16.14 -12.66
C GLU A 151 -9.27 -17.24 -12.00
N GLN A 152 -9.69 -17.68 -10.81
CA GLN A 152 -9.12 -18.83 -10.15
C GLN A 152 -9.61 -20.10 -10.84
N VAL A 153 -8.67 -20.90 -11.34
CA VAL A 153 -8.92 -22.19 -11.96
C VAL A 153 -8.13 -23.26 -11.25
N MET A 154 -8.72 -24.43 -11.02
CA MET A 154 -8.02 -25.58 -10.47
C MET A 154 -7.36 -26.35 -11.62
N ASP A 155 -6.08 -26.67 -11.48
CA ASP A 155 -5.42 -27.56 -12.43
C ASP A 155 -5.73 -29.04 -12.14
N LYS A 156 -5.31 -29.92 -13.06
CA LYS A 156 -5.54 -31.37 -12.95
C LYS A 156 -4.96 -32.00 -11.68
N ASN A 157 -4.02 -31.32 -11.03
CA ASN A 157 -3.34 -31.79 -9.82
C ASN A 157 -3.91 -31.12 -8.55
N GLY A 158 -5.06 -30.44 -8.66
CA GLY A 158 -5.70 -29.75 -7.54
C GLY A 158 -5.05 -28.41 -7.15
N ARG A 159 -4.09 -27.91 -7.93
CA ARG A 159 -3.42 -26.62 -7.62
C ARG A 159 -4.18 -25.45 -8.22
N THR A 160 -4.38 -24.40 -7.43
CA THR A 160 -4.98 -23.15 -7.91
C THR A 160 -4.03 -22.42 -8.86
N ARG A 161 -4.52 -22.10 -10.05
CA ARG A 161 -3.86 -21.21 -11.02
C ARG A 161 -4.76 -20.01 -11.31
N TYR A 162 -4.14 -18.93 -11.77
CA TYR A 162 -4.85 -17.71 -12.16
C TYR A 162 -4.79 -17.54 -13.66
N LYS A 163 -5.95 -17.43 -14.31
CA LYS A 163 -6.06 -17.18 -15.75
C LYS A 163 -6.55 -15.76 -16.00
N SER A 164 -5.79 -14.99 -16.78
CA SER A 164 -6.21 -13.65 -17.21
C SER A 164 -7.42 -13.75 -18.14
N LYS A 165 -8.47 -12.97 -17.84
CA LYS A 165 -9.77 -12.93 -18.55
C LYS A 165 -10.02 -11.62 -19.28
N GLY A 166 -9.25 -10.58 -18.98
CA GLY A 166 -9.36 -9.29 -19.65
C GLY A 166 -8.73 -8.17 -18.84
N ILE A 167 -8.88 -6.95 -19.35
CA ILE A 167 -8.34 -5.73 -18.75
C ILE A 167 -9.48 -4.79 -18.43
N ILE A 168 -9.40 -4.17 -17.25
CA ILE A 168 -10.32 -3.15 -16.77
C ILE A 168 -9.52 -1.89 -16.41
N LYS A 169 -10.19 -0.75 -16.37
CA LYS A 169 -9.59 0.56 -16.10
C LYS A 169 -10.40 1.29 -15.03
N VAL A 170 -9.74 1.98 -14.12
CA VAL A 170 -10.42 2.83 -13.12
C VAL A 170 -11.31 3.86 -13.80
N ASP A 171 -12.56 3.97 -13.34
CA ASP A 171 -13.55 4.87 -13.93
C ASP A 171 -13.43 6.30 -13.41
N LYS A 172 -12.73 7.15 -14.17
CA LYS A 172 -12.63 8.61 -13.95
C LYS A 172 -12.31 8.93 -12.47
N SER A 173 -13.24 9.55 -11.76
CA SER A 173 -13.13 10.01 -10.36
C SER A 173 -13.93 9.13 -9.39
N ASN A 174 -14.48 7.99 -9.84
CA ASN A 174 -15.20 7.06 -8.99
C ASN A 174 -14.22 6.17 -8.21
N ILE A 175 -13.35 6.82 -7.43
CA ILE A 175 -12.32 6.21 -6.60
C ILE A 175 -12.74 6.38 -5.14
N TRP A 176 -12.79 5.27 -4.41
CA TRP A 176 -13.07 5.28 -2.99
C TRP A 176 -11.94 5.95 -2.21
N ASP A 177 -12.28 6.97 -1.42
CA ASP A 177 -11.36 7.55 -0.45
C ASP A 177 -11.40 6.76 0.86
N ASN A 178 -10.60 5.70 0.93
CA ASN A 178 -10.41 4.86 2.11
C ASN A 178 -9.18 5.25 2.94
N ARG A 179 -8.66 6.46 2.78
CA ARG A 179 -7.52 6.93 3.56
C ARG A 179 -7.92 7.07 5.02
N PHE A 180 -6.95 6.90 5.92
CA PHE A 180 -7.17 7.08 7.35
C PHE A 180 -7.80 8.46 7.63
N MET A 181 -8.94 8.45 8.33
CA MET A 181 -9.73 9.64 8.72
C MET A 181 -10.38 10.42 7.56
N ALA A 182 -10.43 9.86 6.35
CA ALA A 182 -11.08 10.52 5.20
C ALA A 182 -12.58 10.80 5.45
N ALA A 183 -13.29 9.88 6.11
CA ALA A 183 -14.71 10.06 6.43
C ALA A 183 -14.97 11.27 7.35
N GLU A 184 -14.05 11.59 8.28
CA GLU A 184 -14.18 12.80 9.13
C GLU A 184 -13.91 14.10 8.36
N GLU A 185 -13.22 14.03 7.22
CA GLU A 185 -12.91 15.16 6.34
C GLU A 185 -14.00 15.40 5.29
N GLN A 186 -14.87 14.40 5.07
CA GLN A 186 -16.00 14.49 4.16
C GLN A 186 -17.23 14.98 4.93
N ASN A 187 -17.72 16.17 4.57
CA ASN A 187 -18.86 16.82 5.23
C ASN A 187 -20.20 16.07 5.09
N ASN A 188 -20.25 14.99 4.30
CA ASN A 188 -21.43 14.15 4.08
C ASN A 188 -21.06 12.68 4.28
N LEU A 189 -21.46 12.11 5.42
CA LEU A 189 -21.19 10.71 5.79
C LEU A 189 -22.18 9.70 5.17
N GLU A 190 -23.31 10.15 4.63
CA GLU A 190 -24.43 9.26 4.28
C GLU A 190 -24.36 8.61 2.89
N ASP A 191 -23.39 8.95 2.02
CA ASP A 191 -23.35 8.43 0.64
C ASP A 191 -21.92 8.20 0.09
N ILE A 192 -20.95 7.87 0.96
CA ILE A 192 -19.57 7.62 0.52
C ILE A 192 -19.48 6.17 -0.02
N PRO A 193 -19.25 5.94 -1.33
CA PRO A 193 -19.16 4.58 -1.86
C PRO A 193 -17.94 3.88 -1.26
N GLU A 194 -18.12 2.71 -0.66
CA GLU A 194 -17.03 1.88 -0.11
C GLU A 194 -16.29 1.04 -1.19
N TYR A 195 -16.30 1.50 -2.43
CA TYR A 195 -15.72 0.80 -3.56
C TYR A 195 -15.35 1.77 -4.68
N SER A 196 -14.33 1.39 -5.44
CA SER A 196 -14.00 2.08 -6.69
C SER A 196 -14.70 1.40 -7.86
N LEU A 197 -15.10 2.19 -8.84
CA LEU A 197 -15.69 1.71 -10.09
C LEU A 197 -14.64 1.56 -11.18
N PHE A 198 -14.89 0.58 -12.05
CA PHE A 198 -14.04 0.26 -13.18
C PHE A 198 -14.86 0.16 -14.47
N LYS A 199 -14.19 0.30 -15.60
CA LYS A 199 -14.74 0.15 -16.95
C LYS A 199 -13.92 -0.82 -17.76
N GLY A 200 -14.60 -1.57 -18.63
CA GLY A 200 -13.97 -2.49 -19.58
C GLY A 200 -14.33 -3.94 -19.33
N GLY A 201 -14.08 -4.77 -20.36
CA GLY A 201 -14.45 -6.18 -20.40
C GLY A 201 -15.96 -6.44 -20.32
N LYS A 202 -16.32 -7.72 -20.39
CA LYS A 202 -17.70 -8.24 -20.24
C LYS A 202 -17.63 -9.59 -19.52
N LYS A 203 -18.71 -9.98 -18.83
CA LYS A 203 -18.84 -11.29 -18.14
C LYS A 203 -17.90 -11.48 -16.94
N PHE A 204 -17.52 -10.40 -16.27
CA PHE A 204 -16.87 -10.51 -14.96
C PHE A 204 -17.93 -10.68 -13.88
N TYR A 205 -17.57 -11.35 -12.79
CA TYR A 205 -18.45 -11.62 -11.67
C TYR A 205 -17.71 -11.51 -10.35
N THR A 206 -18.47 -11.38 -9.26
CA THR A 206 -17.96 -11.24 -7.90
C THR A 206 -16.99 -12.37 -7.54
N GLY A 207 -15.86 -12.03 -6.92
CA GLY A 207 -14.84 -13.00 -6.48
C GLY A 207 -13.72 -13.29 -7.50
N MET A 208 -13.84 -12.86 -8.76
CA MET A 208 -12.66 -12.75 -9.63
C MET A 208 -11.66 -11.75 -9.03
N LEU A 209 -10.36 -11.97 -9.22
CA LEU A 209 -9.34 -11.07 -8.67
C LEU A 209 -8.91 -10.04 -9.70
N ILE A 210 -8.54 -8.85 -9.27
CA ILE A 210 -7.93 -7.81 -10.10
C ILE A 210 -6.50 -7.56 -9.62
N ARG A 211 -5.58 -7.43 -10.56
CA ARG A 211 -4.17 -7.10 -10.29
C ARG A 211 -3.73 -5.95 -11.18
N GLN A 212 -3.07 -4.96 -10.59
CA GLN A 212 -2.62 -3.80 -11.35
C GLN A 212 -1.60 -4.21 -12.41
N ILE A 213 -1.75 -3.65 -13.61
CA ILE A 213 -0.81 -3.80 -14.72
C ILE A 213 -0.34 -2.39 -15.11
N ASN A 214 0.95 -2.14 -14.93
CA ASN A 214 1.57 -0.88 -15.35
C ASN A 214 1.67 -0.83 -16.88
#